data_AF-A0A1V2GZW8-F1
#
_entry.id   AF-A0A1V2GZW8-F1
#
_cell.length_a   1.000
_cell.length_b   1.000
_cell.length_c   1.000
_cell.angle_alpha   90.00
_cell.angle_beta   90.00
_cell.angle_gamma   90.00
#
_symmetry.space_group_name_H-M   'P 1'
#
loop_
_entity.id
_entity.type
_entity.pdbx_description
1 polymer ?
#
loop_
_entity_poly.entity_id
_entity_poly.type
_entity_poly.pdbx_seq_one_letter_code
_entity_poly.pdbx_strand_id
1 'polypeptide(L)'
;MMLPVDTDPATPSLPLHCVAAVDLRGFLQQQPPEQSAFLAASGFAAKAGELRLLPGPGGLAGAVLGLGATKEVEESPWPYGGLAFGLPEDSRWHLADAGRQAAGALGWCLGAYRFSRYRQPTRRPARLQLKGESQAALSTASAVWRVRDLINTPAADLGPEQLAEAVAALGRTHGAEIEIIEGAALADGFPAIAAVGQGSHRTPRVALLRWGRQGDPLVALCGKGVVFDTGGLDLKSAEGMRRMKKDMGGAAMLIGLAELIMTQGLPVQLLLAVGCVENAISHRAFRPSDVIRTRAGIAVEIGNTDAEGRLVLADLLRYASEQEPAWMIDAATLTGTARQALGPDLPALFASDDMLANNLLAAGIQVADPLWRMPLHDGYASWLDSSVADINNVASRPMAGAVVAALFLRKFVPEHIRWAHLDLYAWNDSTRPGRPEGGEAQAMRALHVGLEKLLSGDKGPAVVSKPAPRHTK
;
A
#
# COMPACT_ATOMS: atom_id res chain seq x y z
N MET A 1 14.75 -10.31 -2.36
CA MET A 1 14.70 -11.59 -3.11
C MET A 1 14.48 -11.29 -4.58
N MET A 2 14.98 -12.13 -5.48
CA MET A 2 14.70 -11.99 -6.92
C MET A 2 13.29 -12.49 -7.23
N LEU A 3 12.57 -11.82 -8.14
CA LEU A 3 11.27 -12.28 -8.62
C LEU A 3 11.44 -13.64 -9.35
N PRO A 4 10.47 -14.57 -9.26
CA PRO A 4 10.58 -15.91 -9.85
C PRO A 4 10.25 -15.87 -11.34
N VAL A 5 10.96 -15.05 -12.10
CA VAL A 5 10.74 -14.85 -13.53
C VAL A 5 12.00 -15.20 -14.33
N ASP A 6 11.80 -15.70 -15.54
CA ASP A 6 12.86 -16.00 -16.52
C ASP A 6 12.66 -15.10 -17.74
N THR A 7 13.71 -14.38 -18.15
CA THR A 7 13.68 -13.46 -19.29
C THR A 7 14.21 -14.08 -20.58
N ASP A 8 14.87 -15.24 -20.50
CA ASP A 8 15.39 -15.94 -21.68
C ASP A 8 14.25 -16.74 -22.36
N PRO A 9 13.84 -16.35 -23.59
CA PRO A 9 12.78 -17.05 -24.31
C PRO A 9 13.20 -18.44 -24.80
N ALA A 10 14.50 -18.75 -24.86
CA ALA A 10 15.00 -20.05 -25.31
C ALA A 10 14.90 -21.14 -24.23
N THR A 11 14.70 -20.76 -22.97
CA THR A 11 14.56 -21.72 -21.88
C THR A 11 13.26 -22.54 -22.04
N PRO A 12 13.30 -23.89 -22.03
CA PRO A 12 12.10 -24.71 -22.14
C PRO A 12 11.10 -24.44 -21.00
N SER A 13 9.82 -24.23 -21.35
CA SER A 13 8.75 -23.97 -20.39
C SER A 13 7.42 -24.57 -20.86
N LEU A 14 6.56 -24.91 -19.91
CA LEU A 14 5.25 -25.50 -20.16
C LEU A 14 4.17 -24.42 -20.39
N PRO A 15 3.20 -24.64 -21.30
CA PRO A 15 2.11 -23.70 -21.50
C PRO A 15 1.15 -23.70 -20.31
N LEU A 16 0.83 -22.49 -19.83
CA LEU A 16 -0.28 -22.23 -18.92
C LEU A 16 -1.38 -21.51 -19.69
N HIS A 17 -2.50 -22.20 -19.90
CA HIS A 17 -3.70 -21.65 -20.51
C HIS A 17 -4.53 -20.89 -19.47
N CYS A 18 -5.09 -19.75 -19.83
CA CYS A 18 -5.95 -18.95 -18.94
C CYS A 18 -7.32 -18.81 -19.59
N VAL A 19 -8.36 -19.25 -18.88
CA VAL A 19 -9.69 -19.46 -19.47
C VAL A 19 -10.75 -18.83 -18.57
N ALA A 20 -11.53 -17.91 -19.12
CA ALA A 20 -12.74 -17.42 -18.47
C ALA A 20 -13.87 -18.45 -18.60
N ALA A 21 -14.79 -18.48 -17.63
CA ALA A 21 -15.90 -19.43 -17.62
C ALA A 21 -16.76 -19.34 -18.89
N VAL A 22 -16.92 -18.14 -19.44
CA VAL A 22 -17.66 -17.90 -20.69
C VAL A 22 -16.98 -18.49 -21.92
N ASP A 23 -15.64 -18.62 -21.90
CA ASP A 23 -14.85 -19.12 -23.02
C ASP A 23 -14.50 -20.63 -22.86
N LEU A 24 -14.89 -21.26 -21.75
CA LEU A 24 -14.53 -22.64 -21.41
C LEU A 24 -14.94 -23.64 -22.48
N ARG A 25 -16.17 -23.52 -23.02
CA ARG A 25 -16.65 -24.44 -24.07
C ARG A 25 -15.79 -24.36 -25.32
N GLY A 26 -15.43 -23.15 -25.75
CA GLY A 26 -14.57 -22.94 -26.93
C GLY A 26 -13.16 -23.48 -26.68
N PHE A 27 -12.61 -23.24 -25.49
CA PHE A 27 -11.31 -23.76 -25.09
C PHE A 27 -11.27 -25.30 -25.14
N LEU A 28 -12.27 -25.99 -24.56
CA LEU A 28 -12.34 -27.45 -24.54
C LEU A 28 -12.42 -28.09 -25.93
N GLN A 29 -13.00 -27.39 -26.92
CA GLN A 29 -13.07 -27.85 -28.31
C GLN A 29 -11.72 -27.74 -29.04
N GLN A 30 -10.81 -26.90 -28.56
CA GLN A 30 -9.48 -26.70 -29.14
C GLN A 30 -8.41 -27.58 -28.48
N GLN A 31 -8.71 -28.22 -27.35
CA GLN A 31 -7.78 -29.11 -26.66
C GLN A 31 -7.77 -30.51 -27.27
N PRO A 32 -6.66 -31.26 -27.16
CA PRO A 32 -6.62 -32.69 -27.45
C PRO A 32 -7.78 -33.45 -26.76
N PRO A 33 -8.41 -34.45 -27.41
CA PRO A 33 -9.58 -35.14 -26.86
C PRO A 33 -9.38 -35.70 -25.43
N GLU A 34 -8.19 -36.24 -25.15
CA GLU A 34 -7.82 -36.77 -23.83
C GLU A 34 -7.78 -35.68 -22.76
N GLN A 35 -7.24 -34.50 -23.08
CA GLN A 35 -7.18 -33.36 -22.15
C GLN A 35 -8.57 -32.77 -21.92
N SER A 36 -9.38 -32.66 -22.98
CA SER A 36 -10.77 -32.20 -22.88
C SER A 36 -11.62 -33.12 -22.00
N ALA A 37 -11.51 -34.44 -22.22
CA ALA A 37 -12.17 -35.45 -21.39
C ALA A 37 -11.68 -35.42 -19.94
N PHE A 38 -10.37 -35.25 -19.71
CA PHE A 38 -9.79 -35.14 -18.37
C PHE A 38 -10.30 -33.90 -17.61
N LEU A 39 -10.35 -32.73 -18.27
CA LEU A 39 -10.87 -31.51 -17.66
C LEU A 39 -12.35 -31.66 -17.29
N ALA A 40 -13.15 -32.24 -18.17
CA ALA A 40 -14.56 -32.53 -17.90
C ALA A 40 -14.74 -33.51 -16.72
N ALA A 41 -14.01 -34.63 -16.73
CA ALA A 41 -14.08 -35.65 -15.68
C ALA A 41 -13.58 -35.15 -14.31
N SER A 42 -12.59 -34.26 -14.30
CA SER A 42 -12.07 -33.63 -13.08
C SER A 42 -12.91 -32.44 -12.57
N GLY A 43 -14.03 -32.14 -13.24
CA GLY A 43 -14.97 -31.10 -12.85
C GLY A 43 -14.43 -29.67 -13.02
N PHE A 44 -13.49 -29.45 -13.93
CA PHE A 44 -12.95 -28.11 -14.19
C PHE A 44 -14.06 -27.18 -14.71
N ALA A 45 -14.32 -26.09 -13.99
CA ALA A 45 -15.39 -25.15 -14.30
C ALA A 45 -14.87 -23.74 -14.60
N ALA A 46 -13.55 -23.58 -14.74
CA ALA A 46 -12.87 -22.30 -14.94
C ALA A 46 -13.23 -21.25 -13.87
N LYS A 47 -13.43 -21.68 -12.61
CA LYS A 47 -13.60 -20.76 -11.48
C LYS A 47 -12.33 -19.94 -11.26
N ALA A 48 -12.44 -18.71 -10.74
CA ALA A 48 -11.29 -17.85 -10.52
C ALA A 48 -10.25 -18.54 -9.60
N GLY A 49 -9.02 -18.68 -10.09
CA GLY A 49 -7.92 -19.36 -9.37
C GLY A 49 -7.97 -20.89 -9.41
N GLU A 50 -8.95 -21.49 -10.09
CA GLU A 50 -9.02 -22.93 -10.26
C GLU A 50 -7.90 -23.40 -11.20
N LEU A 51 -6.98 -24.22 -10.68
CA LEU A 51 -5.86 -24.74 -11.44
C LEU A 51 -6.02 -26.24 -11.72
N ARG A 52 -5.71 -26.65 -12.95
CA ARG A 52 -5.59 -28.07 -13.34
C ARG A 52 -4.35 -28.29 -14.18
N LEU A 53 -3.62 -29.37 -13.89
CA LEU A 53 -2.53 -29.84 -14.73
C LEU A 53 -3.09 -30.62 -15.92
N LEU A 54 -2.46 -30.49 -17.08
CA LEU A 54 -2.86 -31.17 -18.31
C LEU A 54 -1.92 -32.34 -18.59
N PRO A 55 -2.43 -33.58 -18.67
CA PRO A 55 -1.61 -34.73 -19.02
C PRO A 55 -1.19 -34.70 -20.49
N GLY A 56 -0.10 -35.38 -20.81
CA GLY A 56 0.29 -35.69 -22.19
C GLY A 56 1.28 -36.86 -22.25
N PRO A 57 1.82 -37.17 -23.44
CA PRO A 57 2.59 -38.40 -23.66
C PRO A 57 3.80 -38.60 -22.74
N GLY A 58 4.40 -37.51 -22.26
CA GLY A 58 5.54 -37.52 -21.32
C GLY A 58 5.16 -37.27 -19.85
N GLY A 59 3.89 -37.40 -19.47
CA GLY A 59 3.38 -37.06 -18.15
C GLY A 59 2.68 -35.69 -18.16
N LEU A 60 3.41 -34.61 -17.89
CA LEU A 60 2.86 -33.25 -17.82
C LEU A 60 3.07 -32.49 -19.13
N ALA A 61 1.99 -32.02 -19.75
CA ALA A 61 2.03 -31.26 -21.01
C ALA A 61 1.73 -29.77 -20.84
N GLY A 62 1.08 -29.37 -19.74
CA GLY A 62 0.70 -27.99 -19.50
C GLY A 62 -0.20 -27.85 -18.28
N ALA A 63 -0.86 -26.70 -18.16
CA ALA A 63 -1.85 -26.44 -17.12
C ALA A 63 -2.89 -25.46 -17.64
N VAL A 64 -4.06 -25.45 -16.98
CA VAL A 64 -5.12 -24.47 -17.23
C VAL A 64 -5.53 -23.80 -15.92
N LEU A 65 -5.65 -22.48 -15.97
CA LEU A 65 -6.14 -21.61 -14.91
C LEU A 65 -7.52 -21.06 -15.27
N GLY A 66 -8.48 -21.21 -14.36
CA GLY A 66 -9.77 -20.55 -14.43
C GLY A 66 -9.69 -19.09 -14.00
N LEU A 67 -10.29 -18.20 -14.80
CA LEU A 67 -10.36 -16.75 -14.53
C LEU A 67 -11.71 -16.32 -13.92
N GLY A 68 -12.70 -17.20 -13.88
CA GLY A 68 -14.03 -16.89 -13.36
C GLY A 68 -14.99 -16.30 -14.40
N ALA A 69 -16.03 -15.62 -13.93
CA ALA A 69 -17.23 -15.31 -14.71
C ALA A 69 -17.09 -14.15 -15.72
N THR A 70 -16.09 -13.28 -15.60
CA THR A 70 -16.06 -12.01 -16.35
C THR A 70 -14.92 -11.95 -17.36
N LYS A 71 -15.20 -11.28 -18.49
CA LYS A 71 -14.16 -10.67 -19.35
C LYS A 71 -13.68 -9.32 -18.79
N GLU A 72 -14.48 -8.68 -17.94
CA GLU A 72 -14.37 -7.25 -17.58
C GLU A 72 -13.22 -6.88 -16.63
N VAL A 73 -12.53 -7.85 -16.02
CA VAL A 73 -11.36 -7.55 -15.15
C VAL A 73 -10.08 -8.05 -15.81
N GLU A 74 -9.86 -7.66 -17.07
CA GLU A 74 -8.68 -8.03 -17.86
C GLU A 74 -7.36 -7.69 -17.13
N GLU A 75 -7.38 -6.76 -16.17
CA GLU A 75 -6.20 -6.26 -15.45
C GLU A 75 -6.01 -6.81 -14.01
N SER A 76 -6.89 -7.71 -13.51
CA SER A 76 -6.75 -8.20 -12.13
C SER A 76 -5.61 -9.23 -11.98
N PRO A 77 -4.65 -9.01 -11.06
CA PRO A 77 -3.59 -9.97 -10.80
C PRO A 77 -4.05 -11.17 -9.94
N TRP A 78 -5.21 -11.09 -9.29
CA TRP A 78 -5.58 -12.01 -8.21
C TRP A 78 -5.78 -13.47 -8.65
N PRO A 79 -6.38 -13.79 -9.81
CA PRO A 79 -6.51 -15.19 -10.26
C PRO A 79 -5.16 -15.92 -10.42
N TYR A 80 -4.10 -15.18 -10.75
CA TYR A 80 -2.75 -15.71 -10.96
C TYR A 80 -1.96 -15.89 -9.65
N GLY A 81 -2.46 -15.31 -8.56
CA GLY A 81 -1.76 -15.21 -7.29
C GLY A 81 -1.54 -16.53 -6.55
N GLY A 82 -2.13 -17.63 -7.00
CA GLY A 82 -1.87 -18.98 -6.48
C GLY A 82 -0.80 -19.76 -7.26
N LEU A 83 -0.42 -19.31 -8.46
CA LEU A 83 0.31 -20.14 -9.43
C LEU A 83 1.69 -20.57 -8.97
N ALA A 84 2.46 -19.64 -8.41
CA ALA A 84 3.84 -19.88 -7.99
C ALA A 84 4.00 -21.07 -7.03
N PHE A 85 2.98 -21.37 -6.22
CA PHE A 85 3.01 -22.51 -5.29
C PHE A 85 1.93 -23.58 -5.58
N GLY A 86 0.98 -23.31 -6.48
CA GLY A 86 0.03 -24.30 -6.98
C GLY A 86 0.60 -25.17 -8.10
N LEU A 87 1.57 -24.67 -8.85
CA LEU A 87 2.28 -25.42 -9.89
C LEU A 87 3.46 -26.22 -9.29
N PRO A 88 3.97 -27.23 -10.02
CA PRO A 88 5.10 -28.06 -9.56
C PRO A 88 6.33 -27.23 -9.16
N GLU A 89 7.05 -27.68 -8.15
CA GLU A 89 8.20 -26.96 -7.61
C GLU A 89 9.29 -26.76 -8.65
N ASP A 90 9.86 -25.55 -8.70
CA ASP A 90 10.99 -25.18 -9.58
C ASP A 90 10.73 -25.47 -11.09
N SER A 91 9.46 -25.62 -11.46
CA SER A 91 9.05 -25.80 -12.86
C SER A 91 8.89 -24.45 -13.56
N ARG A 92 9.02 -24.45 -14.89
CA ARG A 92 8.98 -23.23 -15.73
C ARG A 92 7.74 -23.21 -16.60
N TRP A 93 7.08 -22.06 -16.64
CA TRP A 93 5.80 -21.89 -17.31
C TRP A 93 5.77 -20.62 -18.13
N HIS A 94 5.00 -20.58 -19.21
CA HIS A 94 4.66 -19.35 -19.91
C HIS A 94 3.15 -19.22 -20.06
N LEU A 95 2.64 -18.01 -20.01
CA LEU A 95 1.23 -17.76 -20.32
C LEU A 95 1.02 -17.95 -21.83
N ALA A 96 0.11 -18.86 -22.19
CA ALA A 96 -0.23 -19.13 -23.58
C ALA A 96 -1.03 -17.97 -24.22
N ASP A 97 -1.65 -17.13 -23.40
CA ASP A 97 -2.40 -15.95 -23.84
C ASP A 97 -1.54 -14.67 -23.82
N ALA A 98 -1.35 -14.05 -24.99
CA ALA A 98 -0.57 -12.83 -25.15
C ALA A 98 -1.23 -11.59 -24.51
N GLY A 99 -2.56 -11.53 -24.40
CA GLY A 99 -3.28 -10.34 -23.92
C GLY A 99 -3.19 -10.12 -22.41
N ARG A 100 -2.67 -11.10 -21.65
CA ARG A 100 -2.74 -11.13 -20.17
C ARG A 100 -1.37 -11.20 -19.50
N GLN A 101 -0.30 -10.89 -20.24
CA GLN A 101 1.08 -11.03 -19.77
C GLN A 101 1.35 -10.17 -18.53
N ALA A 102 0.97 -8.89 -18.54
CA ALA A 102 1.25 -7.98 -17.42
C ALA A 102 0.49 -8.37 -16.12
N ALA A 103 -0.82 -8.58 -16.20
CA ALA A 103 -1.63 -8.98 -15.04
C ALA A 103 -1.20 -10.34 -14.48
N GLY A 104 -0.89 -11.29 -15.37
CA GLY A 104 -0.39 -12.60 -14.99
C GLY A 104 0.99 -12.55 -14.34
N ALA A 105 1.93 -11.77 -14.90
CA ALA A 105 3.26 -11.56 -14.32
C ALA A 105 3.18 -10.92 -12.93
N LEU A 106 2.36 -9.87 -12.79
CA LEU A 106 2.14 -9.22 -11.51
C LEU A 106 1.58 -10.22 -10.48
N GLY A 107 0.47 -10.89 -10.79
CA GLY A 107 -0.17 -11.82 -9.87
C GLY A 107 0.74 -12.98 -9.46
N TRP A 108 1.46 -13.56 -10.42
CA TRP A 108 2.45 -14.60 -10.14
C TRP A 108 3.49 -14.14 -9.13
N CYS A 109 4.09 -12.96 -9.36
CA CYS A 109 5.11 -12.40 -8.48
C CYS A 109 4.55 -12.05 -7.10
N LEU A 110 3.36 -11.45 -7.03
CA LEU A 110 2.71 -11.15 -5.75
C LEU A 110 2.43 -12.41 -4.94
N GLY A 111 2.00 -13.50 -5.58
CA GLY A 111 1.74 -14.80 -4.94
C GLY A 111 3.00 -15.55 -4.51
N ALA A 112 4.10 -15.29 -5.21
CA ALA A 112 5.39 -15.92 -4.93
C ALA A 112 6.11 -15.35 -3.70
N TYR A 113 5.69 -14.18 -3.20
CA TYR A 113 6.33 -13.53 -2.05
C TYR A 113 6.39 -14.46 -0.83
N ARG A 114 7.56 -14.55 -0.20
CA ARG A 114 7.76 -15.21 1.09
C ARG A 114 8.70 -14.36 1.92
N PHE A 115 8.32 -14.01 3.14
CA PHE A 115 9.25 -13.35 4.06
C PHE A 115 10.22 -14.37 4.66
N SER A 116 11.44 -14.44 4.11
CA SER A 116 12.42 -15.50 4.43
C SER A 116 13.58 -15.05 5.33
N ARG A 117 13.54 -13.82 5.85
CA ARG A 117 14.63 -13.24 6.67
C ARG A 117 14.96 -14.06 7.92
N TYR A 118 13.95 -14.64 8.57
CA TYR A 118 14.11 -15.39 9.83
C TYR A 118 13.85 -16.89 9.71
N ARG A 119 13.25 -17.33 8.60
CA ARG A 119 12.92 -18.73 8.36
C ARG A 119 13.05 -19.04 6.88
N GLN A 120 13.88 -20.02 6.55
CA GLN A 120 14.05 -20.45 5.18
C GLN A 120 12.76 -21.12 4.66
N PRO A 121 12.36 -20.85 3.40
CA PRO A 121 11.22 -21.51 2.79
C PRO A 121 11.53 -22.98 2.56
N THR A 122 10.53 -23.85 2.74
CA THR A 122 10.67 -25.31 2.55
C THR A 122 10.44 -25.76 1.11
N ARG A 123 9.98 -24.86 0.24
CA ARG A 123 9.65 -25.13 -1.16
C ARG A 123 10.02 -23.93 -2.03
N ARG A 124 10.60 -24.18 -3.19
CA ARG A 124 10.85 -23.18 -4.22
C ARG A 124 9.60 -22.91 -5.06
N PRO A 125 9.34 -21.65 -5.47
CA PRO A 125 8.22 -21.34 -6.34
C PRO A 125 8.46 -21.88 -7.76
N ALA A 126 7.38 -22.15 -8.48
CA ALA A 126 7.41 -22.24 -9.95
C ALA A 126 7.78 -20.88 -10.55
N ARG A 127 8.45 -20.91 -11.71
CA ARG A 127 8.98 -19.74 -12.40
C ARG A 127 8.13 -19.40 -13.62
N LEU A 128 7.95 -18.10 -13.87
CA LEU A 128 7.27 -17.59 -15.05
C LEU A 128 8.29 -17.12 -16.09
N GLN A 129 8.31 -17.77 -17.25
CA GLN A 129 8.98 -17.27 -18.44
C GLN A 129 8.14 -16.16 -19.08
N LEU A 130 8.75 -14.99 -19.23
CA LEU A 130 8.11 -13.81 -19.82
C LEU A 130 8.15 -13.89 -21.35
N LYS A 131 7.01 -13.68 -22.00
CA LYS A 131 6.88 -13.66 -23.48
C LYS A 131 6.39 -12.33 -24.05
N GLY A 132 6.19 -11.31 -23.22
CA GLY A 132 5.72 -9.99 -23.63
C GLY A 132 6.15 -8.89 -22.67
N GLU A 133 5.71 -7.65 -22.92
CA GLU A 133 6.02 -6.50 -22.09
C GLU A 133 5.41 -6.66 -20.69
N SER A 134 6.26 -6.78 -19.67
CA SER A 134 5.83 -6.94 -18.27
C SER A 134 6.68 -6.11 -17.31
N GLN A 135 7.52 -5.20 -17.82
CA GLN A 135 8.47 -4.46 -17.00
C GLN A 135 7.77 -3.63 -15.90
N ALA A 136 6.66 -2.97 -16.24
CA ALA A 136 5.84 -2.23 -15.27
C ALA A 136 5.20 -3.16 -14.20
N ALA A 137 4.81 -4.38 -14.58
CA ALA A 137 4.30 -5.37 -13.64
C ALA A 137 5.40 -5.88 -12.70
N LEU A 138 6.62 -6.08 -13.19
CA LEU A 138 7.77 -6.51 -12.39
C LEU A 138 8.26 -5.42 -11.43
N SER A 139 8.31 -4.16 -11.88
CA SER A 139 8.64 -3.04 -10.99
C SER A 139 7.58 -2.91 -9.89
N THR A 140 6.30 -3.00 -10.25
CA THR A 140 5.18 -3.04 -9.30
C THR A 140 5.33 -4.16 -8.28
N ALA A 141 5.60 -5.39 -8.72
CA ALA A 141 5.77 -6.52 -7.81
C ALA A 141 6.98 -6.32 -6.88
N SER A 142 8.08 -5.78 -7.39
CA SER A 142 9.29 -5.52 -6.61
C SER A 142 9.04 -4.47 -5.52
N ALA A 143 8.36 -3.37 -5.84
CA ALA A 143 7.99 -2.36 -4.86
C ALA A 143 7.05 -2.94 -3.80
N VAL A 144 6.02 -3.71 -4.20
CA VAL A 144 5.13 -4.39 -3.24
C VAL A 144 5.93 -5.31 -2.31
N TRP A 145 6.88 -6.09 -2.84
CA TRP A 145 7.73 -6.95 -2.01
C TRP A 145 8.55 -6.15 -0.99
N ARG A 146 9.09 -4.98 -1.37
CA ARG A 146 9.79 -4.09 -0.43
C ARG A 146 8.86 -3.55 0.65
N VAL A 147 7.64 -3.13 0.31
CA VAL A 147 6.61 -2.72 1.30
C VAL A 147 6.34 -3.86 2.29
N ARG A 148 6.14 -5.08 1.79
CA ARG A 148 5.90 -6.26 2.61
C ARG A 148 7.09 -6.59 3.51
N ASP A 149 8.31 -6.53 3.00
CA ASP A 149 9.54 -6.78 3.76
C ASP A 149 9.71 -5.76 4.90
N LEU A 150 9.48 -4.47 4.61
CA LEU A 150 9.50 -3.40 5.61
C LEU A 150 8.51 -3.68 6.74
N ILE A 151 7.24 -3.93 6.42
CA ILE A 151 6.19 -4.17 7.43
C ILE A 151 6.40 -5.50 8.19
N ASN A 152 6.90 -6.53 7.50
CA ASN A 152 7.12 -7.84 8.12
C ASN A 152 8.35 -7.89 9.04
N THR A 153 9.32 -7.00 8.83
CA THR A 153 10.51 -6.92 9.68
C THR A 153 10.10 -6.56 11.11
N PRO A 154 10.41 -7.40 12.12
CA PRO A 154 10.23 -7.07 13.52
C PRO A 154 10.86 -5.72 13.88
N ALA A 155 10.19 -4.96 14.74
CA ALA A 155 10.67 -3.64 15.14
C ALA A 155 12.06 -3.67 15.78
N ALA A 156 12.50 -4.78 16.38
CA ALA A 156 13.87 -4.92 16.89
C ALA A 156 14.94 -4.75 15.79
N ASP A 157 14.63 -5.16 14.55
CA ASP A 157 15.51 -5.08 13.39
C ASP A 157 15.15 -3.94 12.42
N LEU A 158 14.08 -3.21 12.70
CA LEU A 158 13.62 -2.04 11.96
C LEU A 158 13.25 -0.92 12.94
N GLY A 159 14.25 -0.17 13.38
CA GLY A 159 14.08 1.06 14.16
C GLY A 159 13.90 2.31 13.28
N PRO A 160 13.77 3.51 13.89
CA PRO A 160 13.67 4.76 13.16
C PRO A 160 14.82 5.00 12.17
N GLU A 161 16.04 4.66 12.59
CA GLU A 161 17.24 4.74 11.74
C GLU A 161 17.15 3.81 10.52
N GLN A 162 16.71 2.56 10.70
CA GLN A 162 16.62 1.61 9.59
C GLN A 162 15.50 1.98 8.62
N LEU A 163 14.41 2.58 9.08
CA LEU A 163 13.37 3.13 8.20
C LEU A 163 13.88 4.33 7.41
N ALA A 164 14.61 5.25 8.06
CA ALA A 164 15.26 6.38 7.38
C ALA A 164 16.29 5.91 6.34
N GLU A 165 17.07 4.89 6.68
CA GLU A 165 18.04 4.28 5.75
C GLU A 165 17.36 3.58 4.57
N ALA A 166 16.16 3.04 4.73
CA ALA A 166 15.39 2.50 3.60
C ALA A 166 15.03 3.59 2.58
N VAL A 167 14.69 4.81 3.04
CA VAL A 167 14.48 5.98 2.17
C VAL A 167 15.79 6.40 1.51
N ALA A 168 16.89 6.48 2.28
CA ALA A 168 18.19 6.85 1.74
C ALA A 168 18.71 5.86 0.68
N ALA A 169 18.54 4.56 0.92
CA ALA A 169 18.89 3.50 -0.03
C ALA A 169 18.07 3.61 -1.33
N LEU A 170 16.78 3.93 -1.22
CA LEU A 170 15.95 4.19 -2.37
C LEU A 170 16.48 5.39 -3.17
N GLY A 171 16.80 6.50 -2.49
CA GLY A 171 17.33 7.68 -3.16
C GLY A 171 18.65 7.44 -3.87
N ARG A 172 19.60 6.73 -3.24
CA ARG A 172 20.87 6.34 -3.88
C ARG A 172 20.66 5.47 -5.12
N THR A 173 19.63 4.61 -5.11
CA THR A 173 19.30 3.74 -6.26
C THR A 173 18.80 4.54 -7.46
N HIS A 174 18.07 5.64 -7.23
CA HIS A 174 17.42 6.43 -8.28
C HIS A 174 18.09 7.80 -8.54
N GLY A 175 19.22 8.07 -7.90
CA GLY A 175 19.92 9.36 -8.01
C GLY A 175 19.10 10.54 -7.43
N ALA A 176 18.30 10.29 -6.40
CA ALA A 176 17.54 11.31 -5.70
C ALA A 176 18.40 12.02 -4.64
N GLU A 177 18.08 13.27 -4.33
CA GLU A 177 18.63 13.98 -3.18
C GLU A 177 18.02 13.44 -1.89
N ILE A 178 18.85 13.26 -0.87
CA ILE A 178 18.46 12.70 0.43
C ILE A 178 18.91 13.62 1.56
N GLU A 179 18.01 13.87 2.50
CA GLU A 179 18.29 14.58 3.74
C GLU A 179 17.70 13.79 4.92
N ILE A 180 18.52 13.53 5.94
CA ILE A 180 18.07 12.92 7.21
C ILE A 180 18.20 13.97 8.31
N ILE A 181 17.09 14.32 8.94
CA ILE A 181 16.99 15.36 9.96
C ILE A 181 16.83 14.68 11.33
N GLU A 182 17.72 15.00 12.26
CA GLU A 182 17.79 14.37 13.59
C GLU A 182 18.33 15.32 14.66
N GLY A 183 18.30 14.89 15.92
CA GLY A 183 18.83 15.65 17.04
C GLY A 183 18.17 17.02 17.20
N ALA A 184 18.98 18.07 17.40
CA ALA A 184 18.48 19.44 17.58
C ALA A 184 17.73 19.96 16.35
N ALA A 185 18.21 19.68 15.13
CA ALA A 185 17.54 20.10 13.91
C ALA A 185 16.12 19.51 13.77
N LEU A 186 15.92 18.28 14.26
CA LEU A 186 14.59 17.68 14.34
C LEU A 186 13.71 18.38 15.37
N ALA A 187 14.23 18.66 16.57
CA ALA A 187 13.47 19.34 17.61
C ALA A 187 13.01 20.74 17.18
N ASP A 188 13.86 21.46 16.43
CA ASP A 188 13.55 22.79 15.93
C ASP A 188 12.63 22.76 14.70
N GLY A 189 12.85 21.80 13.78
CA GLY A 189 12.13 21.73 12.51
C GLY A 189 10.82 20.94 12.55
N PHE A 190 10.73 19.93 13.41
CA PHE A 190 9.63 18.97 13.53
C PHE A 190 9.36 18.64 15.03
N PRO A 191 8.95 19.66 15.81
CA PRO A 191 8.81 19.52 17.27
C PRO A 191 7.80 18.46 17.71
N ALA A 192 6.72 18.23 16.95
CA ALA A 192 5.75 17.19 17.28
C ALA A 192 6.31 15.78 17.03
N ILE A 193 7.07 15.60 15.95
CA ILE A 193 7.80 14.33 15.69
C ILE A 193 8.82 14.06 16.78
N ALA A 194 9.60 15.07 17.17
CA ALA A 194 10.57 14.97 18.24
C ALA A 194 9.91 14.56 19.57
N ALA A 195 8.78 15.19 19.91
CA ALA A 195 8.05 14.92 21.15
C ALA A 195 7.41 13.52 21.18
N VAL A 196 6.92 12.99 20.05
CA VAL A 196 6.43 11.60 19.98
C VAL A 196 7.57 10.61 20.19
N GLY A 197 8.71 10.80 19.52
CA GLY A 197 9.80 9.84 19.53
C GLY A 197 10.76 9.91 20.72
N GLN A 198 10.74 11.00 21.51
CA GLN A 198 11.70 11.22 22.61
C GLN A 198 11.64 10.15 23.71
N GLY A 199 10.53 9.40 23.79
CA GLY A 199 10.34 8.32 24.75
C GLY A 199 11.21 7.10 24.45
N SER A 200 11.60 6.86 23.19
CA SER A 200 12.43 5.72 22.84
C SER A 200 13.93 6.01 23.05
N HIS A 201 14.68 4.93 23.31
CA HIS A 201 16.14 4.96 23.26
C HIS A 201 16.67 5.06 21.82
N ARG A 202 15.85 4.69 20.82
CA ARG A 202 16.15 4.82 19.40
C ARG A 202 15.61 6.16 18.92
N THR A 203 16.52 7.07 18.62
CA THR A 203 16.18 8.47 18.39
C THR A 203 15.31 8.66 17.15
N PRO A 204 14.30 9.56 17.22
CA PRO A 204 13.46 9.88 16.07
C PRO A 204 14.25 10.62 14.98
N ARG A 205 13.78 10.50 13.74
CA ARG A 205 14.38 11.12 12.54
C ARG A 205 13.29 11.48 11.53
N VAL A 206 13.55 12.45 10.68
CA VAL A 206 12.77 12.67 9.45
C VAL A 206 13.67 12.36 8.26
N ALA A 207 13.19 11.51 7.35
CA ALA A 207 13.87 11.22 6.10
C ALA A 207 13.15 11.92 4.95
N LEU A 208 13.89 12.70 4.19
CA LEU A 208 13.43 13.42 3.01
C LEU A 208 14.13 12.87 1.77
N LEU A 209 13.35 12.65 0.72
CA LEU A 209 13.83 12.28 -0.61
C LEU A 209 13.24 13.24 -1.64
N ARG A 210 14.10 13.82 -2.48
CA ARG A 210 13.70 14.72 -3.58
C ARG A 210 14.20 14.19 -4.91
N TRP A 211 13.31 14.06 -5.88
CA TRP A 211 13.62 13.52 -7.20
C TRP A 211 12.82 14.25 -8.29
N GLY A 212 13.27 14.16 -9.54
CA GLY A 212 12.54 14.64 -10.70
C GLY A 212 13.14 15.90 -11.33
N ARG A 213 12.46 16.46 -12.32
CA ARG A 213 12.96 17.57 -13.12
C ARG A 213 12.26 18.87 -12.75
N GLN A 214 13.04 19.95 -12.67
CA GLN A 214 12.49 21.28 -12.48
C GLN A 214 11.46 21.62 -13.57
N GLY A 215 10.30 22.15 -13.17
CA GLY A 215 9.20 22.50 -14.07
C GLY A 215 8.09 21.45 -14.15
N ASP A 216 8.38 20.19 -13.82
CA ASP A 216 7.34 19.17 -13.65
C ASP A 216 6.53 19.45 -12.36
N PRO A 217 5.24 19.08 -12.29
CA PRO A 217 4.42 19.34 -11.10
C PRO A 217 4.95 18.60 -9.87
N LEU A 218 4.96 19.28 -8.72
CA LEU A 218 5.41 18.69 -7.46
C LEU A 218 4.32 17.82 -6.83
N VAL A 219 4.65 16.55 -6.60
CA VAL A 219 3.89 15.59 -5.81
C VAL A 219 4.61 15.40 -4.47
N ALA A 220 3.92 15.69 -3.37
CA ALA A 220 4.43 15.45 -2.03
C ALA A 220 3.77 14.22 -1.39
N LEU A 221 4.58 13.28 -0.90
CA LEU A 221 4.17 12.06 -0.21
C LEU A 221 4.61 12.14 1.27
N CYS A 222 3.66 12.05 2.21
CA CYS A 222 3.94 12.14 3.66
C CYS A 222 3.57 10.82 4.37
N GLY A 223 4.56 10.09 4.89
CA GLY A 223 4.37 8.77 5.48
C GLY A 223 4.46 8.74 7.01
N LYS A 224 3.44 8.20 7.69
CA LYS A 224 3.54 7.82 9.11
C LYS A 224 4.52 6.65 9.27
N GLY A 225 5.68 6.91 9.88
CA GLY A 225 6.76 5.94 10.11
C GLY A 225 6.94 5.56 11.58
N VAL A 226 5.84 5.24 12.28
CA VAL A 226 5.91 4.75 13.67
C VAL A 226 6.33 3.27 13.65
N VAL A 227 7.63 3.01 13.86
CA VAL A 227 8.19 1.66 13.67
C VAL A 227 7.73 0.64 14.71
N PHE A 228 7.35 1.13 15.88
CA PHE A 228 6.63 0.38 16.89
C PHE A 228 5.82 1.33 17.75
N ASP A 229 4.62 0.89 18.11
CA ASP A 229 3.66 1.69 18.85
C ASP A 229 3.15 0.92 20.08
N THR A 230 3.61 1.33 21.26
CA THR A 230 3.05 0.82 22.53
C THR A 230 1.76 1.55 22.91
N GLY A 231 1.45 2.66 22.25
CA GLY A 231 0.50 3.68 22.66
C GLY A 231 1.06 4.73 23.63
N GLY A 232 2.35 4.68 23.95
CA GLY A 232 2.94 5.55 24.97
C GLY A 232 2.37 5.24 26.36
N LEU A 233 2.09 6.29 27.14
CA LEU A 233 1.56 6.15 28.50
C LEU A 233 0.08 5.71 28.53
N ASP A 234 -0.69 6.04 27.50
CA ASP A 234 -2.00 5.45 27.20
C ASP A 234 -1.83 4.08 26.53
N LEU A 235 -1.31 3.14 27.31
CA LEU A 235 -0.84 1.84 26.86
C LEU A 235 -1.92 1.00 26.14
N LYS A 236 -1.56 0.47 24.96
CA LYS A 236 -2.39 -0.51 24.25
C LYS A 236 -2.56 -1.81 25.05
N SER A 237 -3.71 -2.47 24.85
CA SER A 237 -3.87 -3.86 25.28
C SER A 237 -2.86 -4.78 24.60
N ALA A 238 -2.56 -5.93 25.20
CA ALA A 238 -1.64 -6.93 24.63
C ALA A 238 -2.06 -7.39 23.23
N GLU A 239 -3.36 -7.50 22.97
CA GLU A 239 -3.91 -7.84 21.65
C GLU A 239 -3.69 -6.68 20.65
N GLY A 240 -4.00 -5.45 21.07
CA GLY A 240 -3.81 -4.25 20.24
C GLY A 240 -2.34 -4.04 19.85
N MET A 241 -1.41 -4.36 20.76
CA MET A 241 0.03 -4.18 20.55
C MET A 241 0.67 -5.26 19.66
N ARG A 242 0.07 -6.47 19.59
CA ARG A 242 0.69 -7.66 18.97
C ARG A 242 1.25 -7.44 17.56
N ARG A 243 0.63 -6.57 16.77
CA ARG A 243 1.01 -6.30 15.37
C ARG A 243 1.60 -4.91 15.15
N MET A 244 1.94 -4.15 16.19
CA MET A 244 2.33 -2.74 16.07
C MET A 244 3.67 -2.48 15.38
N LYS A 245 4.43 -3.54 15.02
CA LYS A 245 5.50 -3.41 14.01
C LYS A 245 4.99 -2.89 12.65
N LYS A 246 3.70 -3.05 12.38
CA LYS A 246 3.08 -2.60 11.13
C LYS A 246 2.72 -1.12 11.12
N ASP A 247 2.92 -0.40 12.23
CA ASP A 247 2.40 0.97 12.37
C ASP A 247 3.17 2.03 11.57
N MET A 248 4.22 1.58 10.91
CA MET A 248 4.98 2.27 9.86
C MET A 248 4.49 1.89 8.44
N GLY A 249 3.36 1.21 8.32
CA GLY A 249 2.82 0.70 7.05
C GLY A 249 2.44 1.81 6.06
N GLY A 250 2.03 2.98 6.56
CA GLY A 250 1.81 4.17 5.74
C GLY A 250 3.09 4.66 5.07
N ALA A 251 4.17 4.79 5.85
CA ALA A 251 5.49 5.09 5.32
C ALA A 251 6.00 4.02 4.35
N ALA A 252 5.89 2.73 4.71
CA ALA A 252 6.30 1.63 3.83
C ALA A 252 5.59 1.69 2.46
N MET A 253 4.27 1.91 2.47
CA MET A 253 3.46 2.03 1.26
C MET A 253 3.93 3.21 0.39
N LEU A 254 4.17 4.38 0.98
CA LEU A 254 4.63 5.56 0.23
C LEU A 254 6.09 5.46 -0.25
N ILE A 255 6.95 4.74 0.47
CA ILE A 255 8.30 4.38 -0.01
C ILE A 255 8.17 3.50 -1.27
N GLY A 256 7.28 2.51 -1.26
CA GLY A 256 6.99 1.69 -2.44
C GLY A 256 6.37 2.49 -3.59
N LEU A 257 5.47 3.43 -3.31
CA LEU A 257 4.90 4.31 -4.33
C LEU A 257 5.98 5.21 -4.96
N ALA A 258 6.84 5.81 -4.14
CA ALA A 258 7.96 6.63 -4.60
C ALA A 258 8.92 5.82 -5.49
N GLU A 259 9.22 4.58 -5.11
CA GLU A 259 9.99 3.67 -5.95
C GLU A 259 9.34 3.44 -7.30
N LEU A 260 8.01 3.23 -7.36
CA LEU A 260 7.31 3.04 -8.62
C LEU A 260 7.33 4.28 -9.50
N ILE A 261 7.04 5.45 -8.91
CA ILE A 261 7.11 6.75 -9.61
C ILE A 261 8.47 6.93 -10.26
N MET A 262 9.56 6.69 -9.52
CA MET A 262 10.93 6.86 -10.02
C MET A 262 11.34 5.77 -11.01
N THR A 263 10.95 4.51 -10.78
CA THR A 263 11.29 3.37 -11.66
C THR A 263 10.57 3.46 -13.00
N GLN A 264 9.32 3.92 -13.00
CA GLN A 264 8.51 4.07 -14.21
C GLN A 264 8.64 5.46 -14.84
N GLY A 265 9.41 6.36 -14.20
CA GLY A 265 9.79 7.64 -14.79
C GLY A 265 8.63 8.61 -14.99
N LEU A 266 7.69 8.66 -14.03
CA LEU A 266 6.58 9.60 -14.10
C LEU A 266 7.10 11.04 -14.16
N PRO A 267 6.51 11.92 -15.00
CA PRO A 267 6.99 13.29 -15.21
C PRO A 267 6.54 14.21 -14.06
N VAL A 268 7.13 14.00 -12.88
CA VAL A 268 6.84 14.77 -11.65
C VAL A 268 8.12 15.22 -10.97
N GLN A 269 8.04 16.30 -10.20
CA GLN A 269 8.92 16.48 -9.06
C GLN A 269 8.32 15.70 -7.88
N LEU A 270 9.14 14.91 -7.20
CA LEU A 270 8.72 14.07 -6.08
C LEU A 270 9.40 14.57 -4.81
N LEU A 271 8.60 14.81 -3.78
CA LEU A 271 9.04 14.91 -2.39
C LEU A 271 8.45 13.74 -1.60
N LEU A 272 9.28 12.86 -1.06
CA LEU A 272 8.87 11.88 -0.06
C LEU A 272 9.39 12.33 1.32
N ALA A 273 8.49 12.50 2.28
CA ALA A 273 8.79 12.85 3.65
C ALA A 273 8.29 11.76 4.60
N VAL A 274 9.18 11.17 5.39
CA VAL A 274 8.87 10.06 6.32
C VAL A 274 9.29 10.43 7.73
N GLY A 275 8.32 10.49 8.64
CA GLY A 275 8.54 10.69 10.07
C GLY A 275 8.83 9.36 10.75
N CYS A 276 10.10 9.08 11.03
CA CYS A 276 10.58 7.83 11.59
C CYS A 276 10.66 7.97 13.11
N VAL A 277 9.75 7.31 13.83
CA VAL A 277 9.68 7.39 15.30
C VAL A 277 9.33 6.04 15.91
N GLU A 278 9.53 5.91 17.21
CA GLU A 278 8.97 4.83 18.03
C GLU A 278 8.20 5.45 19.19
N ASN A 279 6.93 5.07 19.35
CA ASN A 279 6.11 5.52 20.46
C ASN A 279 6.27 4.53 21.62
N ALA A 280 7.07 4.93 22.60
CA ALA A 280 7.52 4.05 23.68
C ALA A 280 7.10 4.55 25.06
N ILE A 281 6.92 3.61 25.98
CA ILE A 281 6.81 3.90 27.42
C ILE A 281 8.21 4.14 27.98
N SER A 282 8.46 5.34 28.53
CA SER A 282 9.65 5.61 29.32
C SER A 282 9.47 6.83 30.20
N HIS A 283 10.46 7.11 31.05
CA HIS A 283 10.52 8.35 31.84
C HIS A 283 10.56 9.63 31.00
N ARG A 284 10.88 9.54 29.70
CA ARG A 284 10.92 10.66 28.76
C ARG A 284 9.67 10.76 27.89
N ALA A 285 8.75 9.80 27.97
CA ALA A 285 7.54 9.82 27.15
C ALA A 285 6.74 11.11 27.38
N PHE A 286 6.20 11.66 26.29
CA PHE A 286 5.17 12.70 26.37
C PHE A 286 3.91 12.14 27.05
N ARG A 287 3.11 13.02 27.64
CA ARG A 287 2.07 12.66 28.59
C ARG A 287 0.70 13.15 28.13
N PRO A 288 -0.39 12.51 28.60
CA PRO A 288 -1.70 13.14 28.57
C PRO A 288 -1.64 14.53 29.21
N SER A 289 -2.37 15.47 28.62
CA SER A 289 -2.43 16.90 28.96
C SER A 289 -1.15 17.72 28.71
N ASP A 290 -0.08 17.13 28.18
CA ASP A 290 1.01 17.94 27.62
C ASP A 290 0.47 18.81 26.47
N VAL A 291 1.10 19.96 26.25
CA VAL A 291 0.83 20.81 25.08
C VAL A 291 2.07 20.82 24.19
N ILE A 292 1.94 20.22 23.01
CA ILE A 292 3.02 20.09 22.04
C ILE A 292 2.88 21.18 20.98
N ARG A 293 3.99 21.86 20.67
CA ARG A 293 4.06 22.77 19.52
C ARG A 293 4.33 21.97 18.25
N THR A 294 3.69 22.38 17.15
CA THR A 294 3.91 21.82 15.81
C THR A 294 4.72 22.79 14.95
N ARG A 295 5.25 22.32 13.82
CA ARG A 295 5.89 23.15 12.79
C ARG A 295 4.97 24.27 12.29
N ALA A 296 3.66 24.05 12.31
CA ALA A 296 2.66 25.05 11.94
C ALA A 296 2.45 26.14 13.01
N GLY A 297 3.13 26.04 14.17
CA GLY A 297 2.93 26.92 15.32
C GLY A 297 1.70 26.58 16.19
N ILE A 298 0.82 25.71 15.68
CA ILE A 298 -0.39 25.23 16.36
C ILE A 298 0.02 24.45 17.61
N ALA A 299 -0.53 24.83 18.76
CA ALA A 299 -0.43 24.11 20.01
C ALA A 299 -1.46 22.98 20.06
N VAL A 300 -1.01 21.75 20.32
CA VAL A 300 -1.85 20.56 20.41
C VAL A 300 -1.82 20.02 21.83
N GLU A 301 -2.98 20.00 22.49
CA GLU A 301 -3.16 19.28 23.76
C GLU A 301 -3.25 17.78 23.49
N ILE A 302 -2.53 17.00 24.29
CA ILE A 302 -2.50 15.54 24.17
C ILE A 302 -3.61 14.94 25.01
N GLY A 303 -4.74 14.59 24.38
CA GLY A 303 -5.80 13.83 25.04
C GLY A 303 -5.53 12.32 25.07
N ASN A 304 -4.70 11.79 24.16
CA ASN A 304 -4.29 10.38 24.17
C ASN A 304 -2.93 10.18 23.47
N THR A 305 -1.96 9.53 24.12
CA THR A 305 -0.63 9.26 23.55
C THR A 305 -0.62 8.14 22.49
N ASP A 306 -1.70 7.37 22.37
CA ASP A 306 -1.95 6.35 21.32
C ASP A 306 -2.54 6.96 20.03
N ALA A 307 -2.72 8.27 20.01
CA ALA A 307 -3.07 9.05 18.83
C ALA A 307 -1.86 9.87 18.35
N GLU A 308 -0.69 9.26 18.35
CA GLU A 308 0.61 9.86 18.00
C GLU A 308 0.81 10.04 16.50
N GLY A 309 0.28 9.13 15.68
CA GLY A 309 0.56 9.12 14.24
C GLY A 309 0.14 10.39 13.52
N ARG A 310 -0.94 11.02 13.98
CA ARG A 310 -1.40 12.32 13.44
C ARG A 310 -0.50 13.48 13.85
N LEU A 311 0.14 13.41 15.03
CA LEU A 311 1.14 14.39 15.46
C LEU A 311 2.40 14.28 14.59
N VAL A 312 2.81 13.05 14.27
CA VAL A 312 3.92 12.81 13.35
C VAL A 312 3.61 13.41 11.98
N LEU A 313 2.42 13.13 11.44
CA LEU A 313 2.00 13.67 10.14
C LEU A 313 1.81 15.18 10.14
N ALA A 314 1.38 15.80 11.24
CA ALA A 314 1.15 17.25 11.32
C ALA A 314 2.36 18.07 10.87
N ASP A 315 3.55 17.75 11.37
CA ASP A 315 4.78 18.46 10.99
C ASP A 315 5.19 18.15 9.54
N LEU A 316 5.03 16.90 9.08
CA LEU A 316 5.34 16.51 7.69
C LEU A 316 4.43 17.22 6.69
N LEU A 317 3.13 17.23 6.95
CA LEU A 317 2.13 17.90 6.12
C LEU A 317 2.44 19.39 6.03
N ARG A 318 2.81 20.02 7.16
CA ARG A 318 3.18 21.43 7.15
C ARG A 318 4.47 21.68 6.36
N TYR A 319 5.51 20.87 6.58
CA TYR A 319 6.77 20.97 5.85
C TYR A 319 6.57 20.80 4.34
N ALA A 320 5.82 19.79 3.93
CA ALA A 320 5.51 19.54 2.54
C ALA A 320 4.69 20.68 1.93
N SER A 321 3.77 21.29 2.72
CA SER A 321 2.95 22.41 2.27
C SER A 321 3.77 23.64 1.92
N GLU A 322 4.88 23.89 2.63
CA GLU A 322 5.81 24.99 2.38
C GLU A 322 6.55 24.87 1.04
N GLN A 323 6.46 23.71 0.39
CA GLN A 323 7.02 23.45 -0.93
C GLN A 323 6.02 23.70 -2.06
N GLU A 324 4.78 24.09 -1.73
CA GLU A 324 3.70 24.38 -2.68
C GLU A 324 3.43 23.24 -3.70
N PRO A 325 3.17 22.00 -3.24
CA PRO A 325 2.90 20.87 -4.12
C PRO A 325 1.58 21.02 -4.88
N ALA A 326 1.57 20.56 -6.14
CA ALA A 326 0.35 20.46 -6.93
C ALA A 326 -0.62 19.42 -6.35
N TRP A 327 -0.07 18.34 -5.80
CA TRP A 327 -0.81 17.30 -5.09
C TRP A 327 -0.02 16.80 -3.88
N MET A 328 -0.71 16.66 -2.75
CA MET A 328 -0.17 16.09 -1.53
C MET A 328 -0.95 14.83 -1.16
N ILE A 329 -0.22 13.75 -0.87
CA ILE A 329 -0.79 12.49 -0.41
C ILE A 329 -0.09 12.09 0.88
N ASP A 330 -0.85 11.84 1.92
CA ASP A 330 -0.34 11.19 3.12
C ASP A 330 -0.99 9.83 3.34
N ALA A 331 -0.25 8.94 3.99
CA ALA A 331 -0.73 7.60 4.30
C ALA A 331 -0.29 7.17 5.69
N ALA A 332 -1.21 6.51 6.39
CA ALA A 332 -0.99 6.03 7.73
C ALA A 332 -1.84 4.79 8.05
N THR A 333 -1.32 3.97 8.96
CA THR A 333 -2.13 3.04 9.75
C THR A 333 -2.77 3.80 10.91
N LEU A 334 -3.61 4.78 10.60
CA LEU A 334 -3.91 5.86 11.53
C LEU A 334 -4.93 5.49 12.59
N THR A 335 -6.02 4.83 12.21
CA THR A 335 -7.13 4.59 13.14
C THR A 335 -7.63 3.15 13.16
N GLY A 336 -7.89 2.66 14.37
CA GLY A 336 -8.68 1.43 14.55
C GLY A 336 -10.12 1.58 14.04
N THR A 337 -10.66 2.81 14.00
CA THR A 337 -12.03 3.10 13.60
C THR A 337 -12.29 2.97 12.11
N ALA A 338 -11.32 3.29 11.23
CA ALA A 338 -11.46 3.06 9.80
C ALA A 338 -11.63 1.56 9.49
N ARG A 339 -10.83 0.71 10.16
CA ARG A 339 -10.95 -0.75 10.06
C ARG A 339 -12.31 -1.27 10.55
N GLN A 340 -12.87 -0.69 11.62
CA GLN A 340 -14.20 -1.07 12.09
C GLN A 340 -15.29 -0.71 11.07
N ALA A 341 -15.12 0.38 10.32
CA ALA A 341 -16.09 0.82 9.32
C ALA A 341 -15.98 0.08 7.99
N LEU A 342 -14.75 -0.16 7.48
CA LEU A 342 -14.50 -0.66 6.12
C LEU A 342 -13.85 -2.05 6.08
N GLY A 343 -13.52 -2.63 7.23
CA GLY A 343 -12.76 -3.86 7.31
C GLY A 343 -11.25 -3.66 7.04
N PRO A 344 -10.47 -4.75 6.98
CA PRO A 344 -9.01 -4.69 6.81
C PRO A 344 -8.57 -4.43 5.36
N ASP A 345 -9.44 -4.70 4.38
CA ASP A 345 -9.06 -4.82 2.97
C ASP A 345 -9.31 -3.58 2.12
N LEU A 346 -10.10 -2.63 2.61
CA LEU A 346 -10.56 -1.47 1.87
C LEU A 346 -10.10 -0.19 2.58
N PRO A 347 -8.98 0.44 2.14
CA PRO A 347 -8.49 1.66 2.76
C PRO A 347 -9.49 2.82 2.64
N ALA A 348 -9.55 3.63 3.69
CA ALA A 348 -10.33 4.86 3.71
C ALA A 348 -9.53 5.99 3.05
N LEU A 349 -10.13 6.62 2.05
CA LEU A 349 -9.64 7.82 1.38
C LEU A 349 -10.39 9.04 1.89
N PHE A 350 -9.68 10.05 2.35
CA PHE A 350 -10.21 11.40 2.58
C PHE A 350 -9.50 12.35 1.63
N ALA A 351 -10.21 13.35 1.10
CA ALA A 351 -9.59 14.29 0.17
C ALA A 351 -10.28 15.65 0.19
N SER A 352 -9.50 16.72 0.11
CA SER A 352 -9.97 18.11 -0.01
C SER A 352 -10.44 18.47 -1.43
N ASP A 353 -9.99 17.71 -2.43
CA ASP A 353 -10.29 17.95 -3.84
C ASP A 353 -11.00 16.75 -4.48
N ASP A 354 -12.13 17.01 -5.15
CA ASP A 354 -12.96 15.97 -5.76
C ASP A 354 -12.29 15.34 -6.99
N MET A 355 -11.51 16.11 -7.74
CA MET A 355 -10.84 15.61 -8.95
C MET A 355 -9.72 14.62 -8.59
N LEU A 356 -8.92 14.96 -7.56
CA LEU A 356 -7.95 14.06 -6.96
C LEU A 356 -8.65 12.79 -6.49
N ALA A 357 -9.69 12.91 -5.66
CA ALA A 357 -10.38 11.75 -5.11
C ALA A 357 -10.94 10.81 -6.20
N ASN A 358 -11.64 11.36 -7.19
CA ASN A 358 -12.28 10.58 -8.24
C ASN A 358 -11.29 9.86 -9.13
N ASN A 359 -10.14 10.47 -9.45
CA ASN A 359 -9.08 9.82 -10.22
C ASN A 359 -8.47 8.63 -9.47
N LEU A 360 -8.22 8.77 -8.17
CA LEU A 360 -7.71 7.69 -7.33
C LEU A 360 -8.71 6.52 -7.22
N LEU A 361 -10.00 6.82 -7.02
CA LEU A 361 -11.06 5.80 -6.95
C LEU A 361 -11.21 5.05 -8.28
N ALA A 362 -11.26 5.78 -9.41
CA ALA A 362 -11.39 5.19 -10.74
C ALA A 362 -10.17 4.31 -11.08
N ALA A 363 -8.95 4.77 -10.74
CA ALA A 363 -7.74 3.97 -10.87
C ALA A 363 -7.81 2.68 -10.03
N GLY A 364 -8.26 2.77 -8.78
CA GLY A 364 -8.38 1.60 -7.90
C GLY A 364 -9.33 0.53 -8.44
N ILE A 365 -10.46 0.94 -9.05
CA ILE A 365 -11.36 0.00 -9.74
C ILE A 365 -10.66 -0.65 -10.94
N GLN A 366 -10.03 0.16 -11.80
CA GLN A 366 -9.34 -0.31 -13.00
C GLN A 366 -8.30 -1.38 -12.66
N VAL A 367 -7.42 -1.09 -11.69
CA VAL A 367 -6.31 -1.97 -11.36
C VAL A 367 -6.65 -3.04 -10.32
N ALA A 368 -7.90 -3.14 -9.86
CA ALA A 368 -8.32 -4.06 -8.79
C ALA A 368 -7.55 -3.86 -7.47
N ASP A 369 -7.30 -2.61 -7.09
CA ASP A 369 -6.70 -2.16 -5.82
C ASP A 369 -7.61 -1.08 -5.20
N PRO A 370 -8.78 -1.47 -4.66
CA PRO A 370 -9.87 -0.54 -4.37
C PRO A 370 -9.60 0.34 -3.15
N LEU A 371 -10.25 1.51 -3.17
CA LEU A 371 -10.28 2.52 -2.13
C LEU A 371 -11.74 2.91 -1.86
N TRP A 372 -12.04 3.43 -0.67
CA TRP A 372 -13.36 3.99 -0.38
C TRP A 372 -13.27 5.41 0.17
N ARG A 373 -13.97 6.36 -0.47
CA ARG A 373 -13.97 7.75 -0.02
C ARG A 373 -14.88 7.95 1.19
N MET A 374 -14.28 8.43 2.27
CA MET A 374 -14.95 8.87 3.48
C MET A 374 -15.07 10.40 3.48
N PRO A 375 -16.10 10.98 4.13
CA PRO A 375 -16.32 12.42 4.11
C PRO A 375 -15.38 13.16 5.07
N LEU A 376 -14.99 14.39 4.69
CA LEU A 376 -14.45 15.40 5.62
C LEU A 376 -15.62 16.24 6.15
N HIS A 377 -16.34 15.73 7.15
CA HIS A 377 -17.55 16.37 7.65
C HIS A 377 -17.24 17.51 8.64
N ASP A 378 -17.34 18.76 8.21
CA ASP A 378 -16.99 19.94 9.01
C ASP A 378 -17.72 20.05 10.35
N GLY A 379 -18.93 19.49 10.46
CA GLY A 379 -19.69 19.47 11.72
C GLY A 379 -19.01 18.71 12.87
N TYR A 380 -17.96 17.93 12.59
CA TYR A 380 -17.15 17.26 13.61
C TYR A 380 -15.86 18.00 13.96
N ALA A 381 -15.56 19.13 13.31
CA ALA A 381 -14.31 19.86 13.55
C ALA A 381 -14.19 20.36 15.00
N SER A 382 -15.30 20.82 15.60
CA SER A 382 -15.35 21.27 17.00
C SER A 382 -15.11 20.15 18.02
N TRP A 383 -15.10 18.89 17.59
CA TRP A 383 -14.78 17.78 18.50
C TRP A 383 -13.30 17.74 18.84
N LEU A 384 -12.46 18.48 18.10
CA LEU A 384 -11.03 18.69 18.37
C LEU A 384 -10.77 19.94 19.22
N ASP A 385 -11.79 20.68 19.66
CA ASP A 385 -11.59 21.88 20.48
C ASP A 385 -10.91 21.50 21.81
N SER A 386 -9.92 22.29 22.21
CA SER A 386 -9.25 22.19 23.51
C SER A 386 -9.56 23.42 24.35
N SER A 387 -9.63 23.25 25.68
CA SER A 387 -9.73 24.37 26.63
C SER A 387 -8.36 24.95 27.01
N VAL A 388 -7.26 24.30 26.59
CA VAL A 388 -5.89 24.62 26.99
C VAL A 388 -5.01 25.02 25.79
N ALA A 389 -5.19 24.37 24.65
CA ALA A 389 -4.41 24.57 23.44
C ALA A 389 -5.31 24.96 22.24
N ASP A 390 -4.73 25.12 21.07
CA ASP A 390 -5.48 25.49 19.86
C ASP A 390 -6.40 24.33 19.42
N ILE A 391 -5.94 23.08 19.56
CA ILE A 391 -6.69 21.84 19.30
C ILE A 391 -6.26 20.72 20.24
N ASN A 392 -7.06 19.67 20.36
CA ASN A 392 -6.71 18.41 21.00
C ASN A 392 -6.38 17.34 19.94
N ASN A 393 -5.47 16.40 20.24
CA ASN A 393 -5.15 15.34 19.29
C ASN A 393 -6.24 14.25 19.20
N VAL A 394 -7.19 14.17 20.13
CA VAL A 394 -8.34 13.27 20.04
C VAL A 394 -9.67 14.01 20.09
N ALA A 395 -10.72 13.31 19.66
CA ALA A 395 -12.07 13.82 19.70
C ALA A 395 -12.62 13.81 21.14
N SER A 396 -13.42 14.82 21.50
CA SER A 396 -14.22 14.84 22.74
C SER A 396 -15.37 13.82 22.75
N ARG A 397 -15.61 13.11 21.64
CA ARG A 397 -16.68 12.12 21.46
C ARG A 397 -16.09 10.78 20.97
N PRO A 398 -16.66 9.63 21.37
CA PRO A 398 -16.11 8.30 21.02
C PRO A 398 -16.46 7.82 19.60
N MET A 399 -17.05 8.68 18.76
CA MET A 399 -17.58 8.33 17.44
C MET A 399 -16.78 9.01 16.34
N ALA A 400 -16.97 8.55 15.10
CA ALA A 400 -16.39 9.17 13.90
C ALA A 400 -14.86 9.33 13.92
N GLY A 401 -14.14 8.46 14.65
CA GLY A 401 -12.70 8.60 14.89
C GLY A 401 -11.85 8.77 13.63
N ALA A 402 -12.17 8.06 12.54
CA ALA A 402 -11.47 8.17 11.26
C ALA A 402 -11.69 9.55 10.61
N VAL A 403 -12.93 10.04 10.62
CA VAL A 403 -13.27 11.37 10.08
C VAL A 403 -12.60 12.46 10.90
N VAL A 404 -12.66 12.37 12.24
CA VAL A 404 -12.04 13.37 13.11
C VAL A 404 -10.52 13.36 13.01
N ALA A 405 -9.89 12.20 12.85
CA ALA A 405 -8.45 12.10 12.57
C ALA A 405 -8.08 12.80 11.26
N ALA A 406 -8.85 12.59 10.18
CA ALA A 406 -8.64 13.30 8.92
C ALA A 406 -8.86 14.81 9.07
N LEU A 407 -9.87 15.25 9.85
CA LEU A 407 -10.08 16.68 10.13
C LEU A 407 -8.93 17.30 10.93
N PHE A 408 -8.31 16.54 11.84
CA PHE A 408 -7.09 16.96 12.54
C PHE A 408 -5.96 17.20 11.54
N LEU A 409 -5.70 16.25 10.64
CA LEU A 409 -4.65 16.39 9.61
C LEU A 409 -4.89 17.59 8.69
N ARG A 410 -6.15 17.83 8.30
CA ARG A 410 -6.52 18.96 7.45
C ARG A 410 -6.12 20.32 8.03
N LYS A 411 -6.00 20.46 9.36
CA LYS A 411 -5.55 21.72 9.99
C LYS A 411 -4.11 22.09 9.64
N PHE A 412 -3.31 21.14 9.18
CA PHE A 412 -1.89 21.33 8.84
C PHE A 412 -1.65 21.50 7.34
N VAL A 413 -2.73 21.49 6.55
CA VAL A 413 -2.70 21.63 5.10
C VAL A 413 -3.45 22.91 4.71
N PRO A 414 -2.78 23.90 4.07
CA PRO A 414 -3.45 25.07 3.49
C PRO A 414 -4.57 24.70 2.51
N GLU A 415 -5.65 25.49 2.49
CA GLU A 415 -6.86 25.20 1.71
C GLU A 415 -6.61 25.09 0.19
N HIS A 416 -5.62 25.80 -0.35
CA HIS A 416 -5.31 25.79 -1.77
C HIS A 416 -4.54 24.53 -2.23
N ILE A 417 -4.03 23.72 -1.29
CA ILE A 417 -3.32 22.49 -1.60
C ILE A 417 -4.32 21.34 -1.79
N ARG A 418 -4.22 20.68 -2.94
CA ARG A 418 -5.01 19.46 -3.23
C ARG A 418 -4.42 18.30 -2.44
N TRP A 419 -5.17 17.82 -1.46
CA TRP A 419 -4.68 16.87 -0.48
C TRP A 419 -5.56 15.63 -0.39
N ALA A 420 -4.92 14.48 -0.25
CA ALA A 420 -5.55 13.20 0.05
C ALA A 420 -4.86 12.50 1.22
N HIS A 421 -5.65 11.97 2.14
CA HIS A 421 -5.22 11.12 3.24
C HIS A 421 -5.72 9.69 3.04
N LEU A 422 -4.83 8.72 3.20
CA LEU A 422 -5.14 7.30 3.20
C LEU A 422 -4.99 6.71 4.61
N ASP A 423 -6.09 6.25 5.19
CA ASP A 423 -6.09 5.40 6.39
C ASP A 423 -6.18 3.94 5.95
N LEU A 424 -5.09 3.19 6.14
CA LEU A 424 -4.92 1.83 5.64
C LEU A 424 -4.57 0.84 6.76
N TYR A 425 -4.79 -0.46 6.53
CA TYR A 425 -4.50 -1.48 7.54
C TYR A 425 -3.07 -2.04 7.43
N ALA A 426 -2.52 -2.06 6.22
CA ALA A 426 -1.16 -2.52 5.87
C ALA A 426 -0.88 -4.00 6.20
N TRP A 427 -1.92 -4.83 6.30
CA TRP A 427 -1.79 -6.22 6.75
C TRP A 427 -2.86 -7.14 6.16
N ASN A 428 -2.48 -8.34 5.78
CA ASN A 428 -3.39 -9.44 5.49
C ASN A 428 -3.51 -10.34 6.72
N ASP A 429 -4.72 -10.48 7.28
CA ASP A 429 -4.98 -11.39 8.42
C ASP A 429 -4.95 -12.88 8.04
N SER A 430 -5.06 -13.20 6.75
CA SER A 430 -4.97 -14.56 6.23
C SER A 430 -4.42 -14.56 4.81
N THR A 431 -3.90 -15.71 4.38
CA THR A 431 -3.38 -15.89 3.02
C THR A 431 -4.52 -16.00 2.01
N ARG A 432 -4.45 -15.20 0.95
CA ARG A 432 -5.32 -15.24 -0.24
C ARG A 432 -4.44 -15.26 -1.51
N PRO A 433 -4.98 -15.61 -2.69
CA PRO A 433 -4.23 -15.54 -3.94
C PRO A 433 -3.57 -14.16 -4.12
N GLY A 434 -2.24 -14.17 -4.27
CA GLY A 434 -1.43 -12.96 -4.47
C GLY A 434 -1.15 -12.17 -3.20
N ARG A 435 -1.77 -12.53 -2.07
CA ARG A 435 -1.83 -11.74 -0.83
C ARG A 435 -1.54 -12.65 0.37
N PRO A 436 -0.27 -12.97 0.63
CA PRO A 436 0.12 -13.79 1.78
C PRO A 436 -0.18 -13.06 3.10
N GLU A 437 -0.44 -13.83 4.16
CA GLU A 437 -0.57 -13.28 5.51
C GLU A 437 0.70 -12.51 5.90
N GLY A 438 0.53 -11.34 6.52
CA GLY A 438 1.63 -10.44 6.85
C GLY A 438 1.41 -9.02 6.34
N GLY A 439 2.48 -8.24 6.29
CA GLY A 439 2.48 -6.90 5.72
C GLY A 439 1.96 -6.87 4.30
N GLU A 440 1.29 -5.77 3.93
CA GLU A 440 0.71 -5.62 2.59
C GLU A 440 0.73 -4.16 2.11
N ALA A 441 0.99 -3.98 0.81
CA ALA A 441 0.78 -2.71 0.13
C ALA A 441 -0.69 -2.60 -0.31
N GLN A 442 -1.41 -1.62 0.22
CA GLN A 442 -2.80 -1.33 -0.17
C GLN A 442 -2.86 0.01 -0.89
N ALA A 443 -3.69 0.11 -1.92
CA ALA A 443 -3.90 1.30 -2.74
C ALA A 443 -2.69 1.84 -3.52
N MET A 444 -1.49 1.28 -3.34
CA MET A 444 -0.27 1.76 -4.01
C MET A 444 -0.40 1.75 -5.54
N ARG A 445 -1.05 0.74 -6.12
CA ARG A 445 -1.27 0.67 -7.57
C ARG A 445 -2.33 1.67 -8.03
N ALA A 446 -3.38 1.84 -7.23
CA ALA A 446 -4.40 2.86 -7.47
C ALA A 446 -3.82 4.27 -7.45
N LEU A 447 -2.94 4.57 -6.49
CA LEU A 447 -2.26 5.86 -6.38
C LEU A 447 -1.36 6.13 -7.58
N HIS A 448 -0.56 5.14 -8.00
CA HIS A 448 0.30 5.28 -9.18
C HIS A 448 -0.50 5.62 -10.44
N VAL A 449 -1.49 4.80 -10.79
CA VAL A 449 -2.32 5.02 -11.99
C VAL A 449 -3.17 6.28 -11.86
N GLY A 450 -3.63 6.60 -10.65
CA GLY A 450 -4.37 7.83 -10.39
C GLY A 450 -3.53 9.08 -10.63
N LEU A 451 -2.25 9.08 -10.24
CA LEU A 451 -1.31 10.15 -10.54
C LEU A 451 -1.03 10.27 -12.05
N GLU A 452 -0.85 9.15 -12.76
CA GLU A 452 -0.67 9.16 -14.21
C GLU A 452 -1.86 9.83 -14.93
N LYS A 453 -3.09 9.52 -14.51
CA LYS A 453 -4.32 10.13 -15.07
C LYS A 453 -4.41 11.63 -14.78
N LEU A 454 -4.00 12.05 -13.58
CA LEU A 454 -3.95 13.47 -13.22
C LEU A 454 -2.94 14.23 -14.09
N LEU A 455 -1.78 13.62 -14.38
CA LEU A 455 -0.74 14.21 -15.24
C LEU A 455 -1.18 14.29 -16.71
N SER A 456 -1.94 13.32 -17.20
CA SER A 456 -2.47 13.35 -18.56
C SER A 456 -3.66 14.32 -18.75
N GLY A 457 -4.15 14.94 -17.67
CA GLY A 457 -5.34 15.79 -17.70
C GLY A 457 -6.63 15.03 -17.98
N ASP A 458 -6.62 13.70 -17.82
CA ASP A 458 -7.80 12.87 -18.04
C ASP A 458 -8.76 13.09 -16.86
N LYS A 459 -9.93 13.65 -17.16
CA LYS A 459 -10.98 13.83 -16.16
C LYS A 459 -11.69 12.49 -16.03
N GLY A 460 -11.14 11.59 -15.19
CA GLY A 460 -11.75 10.30 -14.92
C GLY A 460 -13.27 10.42 -14.68
N PRO A 461 -14.07 9.42 -15.06
CA PRO A 461 -15.52 9.51 -14.94
C PRO A 461 -15.90 9.76 -13.48
N ALA A 462 -16.90 10.62 -13.24
CA ALA A 462 -17.46 10.80 -11.92
C ALA A 462 -17.93 9.43 -11.39
N VAL A 463 -17.26 8.91 -10.37
CA VAL A 463 -17.64 7.63 -9.74
C VAL A 463 -18.87 7.92 -8.87
N VAL A 464 -20.04 7.91 -9.49
CA VAL A 464 -21.31 7.85 -8.76
C VAL A 464 -21.38 6.45 -8.16
N SER A 465 -21.41 6.36 -6.83
CA SER A 465 -21.73 5.10 -6.14
C SER A 465 -23.06 4.57 -6.70
N LYS A 466 -23.00 3.50 -7.51
CA LYS A 466 -24.23 2.86 -8.00
C LYS A 466 -24.95 2.29 -6.78
N PRO A 467 -26.22 2.64 -6.52
CA PRO A 467 -26.98 1.95 -5.50
C PRO A 467 -27.11 0.47 -5.89
N ALA A 468 -26.97 -0.41 -4.89
CA ALA A 468 -27.14 -1.85 -5.05
C ALA A 468 -28.47 -2.17 -5.77
N PRO A 469 -28.54 -3.23 -6.60
CA PRO A 469 -29.77 -3.60 -7.28
C PRO A 469 -30.87 -3.81 -6.24
N ARG A 470 -31.95 -3.03 -6.36
CA ARG A 470 -33.16 -3.25 -5.57
C ARG A 470 -33.68 -4.64 -5.92
N HIS A 471 -33.60 -5.57 -4.97
CA HIS A 471 -34.40 -6.78 -5.03
C HIS A 471 -35.87 -6.38 -4.96
N THR A 472 -36.54 -6.40 -6.11
CA THR A 472 -38.00 -6.44 -6.16
C THR A 472 -38.43 -7.80 -5.63
N LYS A 473 -39.29 -7.78 -4.60
CA LYS A 473 -39.97 -8.96 -4.06
C LYS A 473 -40.85 -9.63 -5.12
#